data_AF-A0A2N3YK39-F1
#
_entry.id   AF-A0A2N3YK39-F1
#
_cell.length_a   1.000
_cell.length_b   1.000
_cell.length_c   1.000
_cell.angle_alpha   90.00
_cell.angle_beta   90.00
_cell.angle_gamma   90.00
#
_symmetry.space_group_name_H-M   'P 1'
#
loop_
_entity.id
_entity.type
_entity.pdbx_description
1 polymer ?
#
loop_
_entity_poly.entity_id
_entity_poly.type
_entity_poly.pdbx_seq_one_letter_code
_entity_poly.pdbx_strand_id
1 'polypeptide(L)'
;MKVVVLSSARRTTPAYVASIRDQLGLDDVPDARMTWVALHHPRRPLPGLDTHVTGPAAVVRGRARLVPAGPAPLPGDDEPTAEDARTDDERDADASSTGPRPAGPPQPFVRRALHGVRWRARRAQRAAVQHPVAQRVAGSTKVRRVRSALTPGGAATVFAAGTLRSPAVNSLVRRADVVVALDARTYRAAWLLARRHRGPDVVVGTAAGKAAVTVRAAR
;
A
#
# COMPACT_ATOMS: atom_id res chain seq x y z
N MET A 1 -2.80 6.30 30.78
CA MET A 1 -2.16 6.45 29.44
C MET A 1 -2.74 5.42 28.46
N LYS A 2 -2.90 5.74 27.18
CA LYS A 2 -3.47 4.87 26.13
C LYS A 2 -2.44 4.56 25.04
N VAL A 3 -2.05 3.30 24.94
CA VAL A 3 -1.06 2.82 23.96
C VAL A 3 -1.71 1.89 22.96
N VAL A 4 -1.59 2.20 21.67
CA VAL A 4 -2.10 1.36 20.58
C VAL A 4 -0.94 0.63 19.92
N VAL A 5 -1.02 -0.70 19.86
CA VAL A 5 0.03 -1.54 19.29
C VAL A 5 -0.44 -2.12 17.96
N LEU A 6 0.29 -1.84 16.88
CA LEU A 6 0.02 -2.38 15.55
C LEU A 6 0.90 -3.62 15.30
N SER A 7 0.25 -4.77 15.10
CA SER A 7 0.94 -6.04 14.83
C SER A 7 0.31 -6.82 13.68
N SER A 8 1.13 -7.34 12.78
CA SER A 8 0.72 -8.27 11.73
C SER A 8 0.92 -9.74 12.12
N ALA A 9 1.35 -10.01 13.36
CA ALA A 9 1.65 -11.35 13.83
C ALA A 9 0.41 -12.27 13.76
N ARG A 10 0.59 -13.44 13.14
CA ARG A 10 -0.49 -14.45 13.02
C ARG A 10 -0.64 -15.32 14.26
N ARG A 11 0.38 -15.36 15.12
CA ARG A 11 0.46 -16.23 16.30
C ARG A 11 0.81 -15.41 17.53
N THR A 12 -0.05 -14.45 17.85
CA THR A 12 0.04 -13.69 19.10
C THR A 12 -0.35 -14.60 20.26
N THR A 13 0.56 -14.79 21.22
CA THR A 13 0.31 -15.53 22.46
C THR A 13 0.21 -14.56 23.64
N PRO A 14 -0.44 -14.94 24.75
CA PRO A 14 -0.46 -14.11 25.97
C PRO A 14 0.95 -13.77 26.47
N ALA A 15 1.88 -14.72 26.46
CA ALA A 15 3.27 -14.50 26.86
C ALA A 15 3.99 -13.46 25.97
N TYR A 16 3.72 -13.48 24.66
CA TYR A 16 4.27 -12.47 23.75
C TYR A 16 3.71 -11.09 24.05
N VAL A 17 2.40 -10.97 24.29
CA VAL A 17 1.77 -9.69 24.67
C VAL A 17 2.34 -9.17 25.99
N ALA A 18 2.49 -10.04 27.00
CA ALA A 18 3.09 -9.68 28.27
C ALA A 18 4.52 -9.17 28.10
N SER A 19 5.33 -9.86 27.27
CA SER A 19 6.68 -9.39 26.95
C SER A 19 6.70 -8.04 26.24
N ILE A 20 5.76 -7.77 25.33
CA ILE A 20 5.66 -6.44 24.70
C ILE A 20 5.25 -5.37 25.73
N ARG A 21 4.33 -5.69 26.63
CA ARG A 21 3.89 -4.77 27.69
C ARG A 21 5.06 -4.38 28.60
N ASP A 22 5.83 -5.37 29.05
CA ASP A 22 7.06 -5.20 29.84
C ASP A 22 8.12 -4.39 29.07
N GLN A 23 8.40 -4.75 27.80
CA GLN A 23 9.36 -4.02 26.97
C GLN A 23 8.98 -2.55 26.74
N LEU A 24 7.68 -2.22 26.75
CA LEU A 24 7.20 -0.85 26.64
C LEU A 24 7.22 -0.09 27.98
N GLY A 25 7.51 -0.76 29.10
CA GLY A 25 7.51 -0.17 30.43
C GLY A 25 6.11 0.22 30.92
N LEU A 26 5.07 -0.49 30.48
CA LEU A 26 3.69 -0.16 30.83
C LEU A 26 3.30 -0.63 32.24
N ASP A 27 4.10 -1.48 32.86
CA ASP A 27 3.86 -1.94 34.23
C ASP A 27 4.26 -0.89 35.27
N ASP A 28 5.17 0.02 34.90
CA ASP A 28 5.60 1.15 35.73
C ASP A 28 4.64 2.35 35.63
N VAL A 29 3.68 2.33 34.69
CA VAL A 29 2.77 3.45 34.43
C VAL A 29 1.36 3.10 34.93
N PRO A 30 0.88 3.74 36.01
CA PRO A 30 -0.46 3.49 36.53
C PRO A 30 -1.53 3.82 35.47
N ASP A 31 -2.58 3.01 35.42
CA ASP A 31 -3.68 3.13 34.46
C ASP A 31 -3.27 3.11 32.98
N ALA A 32 -2.11 2.54 32.65
CA ALA A 32 -1.69 2.32 31.27
C ALA A 32 -2.51 1.21 30.61
N ARG A 33 -3.38 1.61 29.68
CA ARG A 33 -4.18 0.71 28.84
C ARG A 33 -3.47 0.46 27.52
N MET A 34 -3.32 -0.82 27.19
CA MET A 34 -2.78 -1.26 25.92
C MET A 34 -3.91 -1.82 25.05
N THR A 35 -4.02 -1.35 23.82
CA THR A 35 -4.97 -1.85 22.82
C THR A 35 -4.21 -2.44 21.64
N TRP A 36 -4.57 -3.67 21.26
CA TRP A 36 -3.90 -4.42 20.21
C TRP A 36 -4.66 -4.35 18.90
N VAL A 37 -4.03 -3.89 17.83
CA VAL A 37 -4.61 -3.85 16.49
C VAL A 37 -3.90 -4.87 15.60
N ALA A 38 -4.66 -5.86 15.15
CA ALA A 38 -4.14 -6.98 14.36
C ALA A 38 -4.84 -7.16 13.01
N LEU A 39 -4.17 -7.81 12.06
CA LEU A 39 -4.79 -8.22 10.78
C LEU A 39 -5.70 -9.44 10.96
N HIS A 40 -5.37 -10.26 11.95
CA HIS A 40 -5.94 -11.58 12.16
C HIS A 40 -6.39 -11.70 13.61
N HIS A 41 -7.49 -12.43 13.83
CA HIS A 41 -7.88 -12.79 15.18
C HIS A 41 -6.79 -13.64 15.84
N PRO A 42 -6.40 -13.33 17.10
CA PRO A 42 -5.51 -14.19 17.84
C PRO A 42 -6.19 -15.55 18.03
N ARG A 43 -5.42 -16.64 17.95
CA ARG A 43 -5.94 -18.02 18.07
C ARG A 43 -6.48 -18.33 19.46
N ARG A 44 -6.05 -17.58 20.47
CA ARG A 44 -6.49 -17.69 21.84
C ARG A 44 -6.85 -16.28 22.34
N PRO A 45 -7.83 -16.14 23.25
CA PRO A 45 -8.10 -14.88 23.90
C PRO A 45 -6.84 -14.32 24.56
N LEU A 46 -6.66 -13.01 24.49
CA LEU A 46 -5.57 -12.29 25.14
C LEU A 46 -6.16 -11.64 26.40
N PRO A 47 -5.98 -12.22 27.59
CA PRO A 47 -6.65 -11.75 28.80
C PRO A 47 -6.23 -10.32 29.14
N GLY A 48 -7.22 -9.49 29.50
CA GLY A 48 -6.99 -8.08 29.88
C GLY A 48 -6.56 -7.15 28.74
N LEU A 49 -6.70 -7.58 27.47
CA LEU A 49 -6.25 -6.82 26.31
C LEU A 49 -7.39 -6.58 25.31
N ASP A 50 -7.73 -5.31 25.11
CA ASP A 50 -8.64 -4.90 24.04
C ASP A 50 -8.00 -5.21 22.68
N THR A 51 -8.57 -6.17 21.95
CA THR A 51 -8.05 -6.59 20.65
C THR A 51 -8.99 -6.19 19.53
N HIS A 52 -8.51 -5.37 18.60
CA HIS A 52 -9.21 -4.98 17.39
C HIS A 52 -8.59 -5.64 16.17
N VAL A 53 -9.42 -6.35 15.41
CA VAL A 53 -8.99 -6.97 14.17
C VAL A 53 -9.38 -6.09 13.01
N THR A 54 -8.38 -5.51 12.36
CA THR A 54 -8.49 -4.88 11.04
C THR A 54 -8.54 -5.97 9.98
N GLY A 55 -9.64 -6.71 9.93
CA GLY A 55 -9.89 -7.65 8.84
C GLY A 55 -10.22 -6.91 7.55
N PRO A 56 -10.15 -7.58 6.38
CA PRO A 56 -10.72 -7.04 5.16
C PRO A 56 -12.25 -6.99 5.30
N ALA A 57 -12.79 -5.93 5.90
CA ALA A 57 -14.19 -5.55 5.67
C ALA A 57 -14.39 -5.07 4.22
N ALA A 58 -13.31 -4.97 3.42
CA ALA A 58 -13.37 -4.79 1.99
C ALA A 58 -13.15 -6.13 1.29
N VAL A 59 -14.25 -6.81 0.95
CA VAL A 59 -14.32 -7.33 -0.42
C VAL A 59 -14.08 -6.11 -1.29
N VAL A 60 -12.96 -6.06 -2.02
CA VAL A 60 -12.83 -5.08 -3.09
C VAL A 60 -13.87 -5.48 -4.14
N ARG A 61 -15.13 -5.04 -3.96
CA ARG A 61 -16.16 -5.15 -4.99
C ARG A 61 -15.79 -4.16 -6.07
N GLY A 62 -15.04 -4.64 -7.04
CA GLY A 62 -14.48 -3.86 -8.13
C GLY A 62 -13.09 -4.37 -8.48
N ARG A 63 -12.82 -4.55 -9.77
CA ARG A 63 -11.45 -4.83 -10.22
C ARG A 63 -10.58 -3.68 -9.70
N ALA A 64 -9.59 -4.00 -8.87
CA ALA A 64 -8.53 -3.06 -8.55
C ALA A 64 -7.89 -2.68 -9.90
N ARG A 65 -8.27 -1.52 -10.45
CA ARG A 65 -7.61 -0.97 -11.62
C ARG A 65 -6.23 -0.57 -11.15
N LEU A 66 -5.23 -1.29 -11.62
CA LEU A 66 -3.88 -0.80 -11.65
C LEU A 66 -3.94 0.47 -12.49
N VAL A 67 -3.95 1.63 -11.85
CA VAL A 67 -3.62 2.87 -12.55
C VAL A 67 -2.12 2.72 -12.77
N PRO A 68 -1.64 2.45 -14.00
CA PRO A 68 -0.22 2.54 -14.25
C PRO A 68 0.18 3.93 -13.79
N ALA A 69 1.26 4.05 -13.02
CA ALA A 69 1.87 5.34 -12.81
C ALA A 69 2.08 5.92 -14.22
N GLY A 70 1.25 6.88 -14.60
CA GLY A 70 1.44 7.59 -15.84
C GLY A 70 2.87 8.14 -15.82
N PRO A 71 3.52 8.30 -16.98
CA PRO A 71 4.72 9.13 -17.01
C PRO A 71 4.40 10.41 -16.24
N ALA A 72 5.27 10.78 -15.29
CA ALA A 72 5.12 12.03 -14.56
C ALA A 72 4.82 13.12 -15.60
N PRO A 73 3.77 13.94 -15.42
CA PRO A 73 3.45 14.98 -16.39
C PRO A 73 4.70 15.84 -16.56
N LEU A 74 5.23 15.83 -17.78
CA LEU A 74 6.22 16.81 -18.17
C LEU A 74 5.51 18.19 -18.06
N PRO A 75 6.15 19.20 -17.48
CA PRO A 75 5.57 20.52 -17.41
C PRO A 75 5.49 21.09 -18.84
N GLY A 76 4.29 21.47 -19.25
CA GLY A 76 4.00 22.06 -20.56
C GLY A 76 3.28 21.08 -21.49
N ASP A 77 1.97 21.22 -21.59
CA ASP A 77 1.35 21.81 -22.79
C ASP A 77 -0.17 21.78 -22.63
N ASP A 78 -0.74 22.97 -22.80
CA ASP A 78 -2.17 23.25 -22.76
C ASP A 78 -2.95 22.48 -23.84
N GLU A 79 -4.22 22.24 -23.51
CA GLU A 79 -5.31 21.71 -24.34
C GLU A 79 -5.51 22.49 -25.67
N PRO A 80 -6.25 21.99 -26.71
CA PRO A 80 -7.68 21.65 -26.55
C PRO A 80 -8.23 20.42 -27.32
N THR A 81 -9.22 19.83 -26.67
CA THR A 81 -10.57 19.39 -27.10
C THR A 81 -10.93 19.35 -28.60
N ALA A 82 -11.49 18.21 -29.03
CA ALA A 82 -12.52 18.16 -30.08
C ALA A 82 -13.44 16.94 -29.88
N GLU A 83 -14.70 17.25 -29.57
CA GLU A 83 -15.88 16.40 -29.60
C GLU A 83 -16.27 16.00 -31.03
N ASP A 84 -17.14 14.98 -31.12
CA ASP A 84 -17.99 14.58 -32.25
C ASP A 84 -17.31 13.98 -33.50
N ALA A 85 -17.86 13.00 -34.22
CA ALA A 85 -19.26 12.60 -34.35
C ALA A 85 -19.41 11.08 -34.61
N ARG A 86 -20.56 10.55 -34.20
CA ARG A 86 -21.17 9.34 -34.77
C ARG A 86 -21.69 9.66 -36.17
N THR A 87 -21.62 8.70 -37.09
CA THR A 87 -22.59 8.58 -38.18
C THR A 87 -22.65 7.13 -38.64
N ASP A 88 -23.77 6.48 -38.34
CA ASP A 88 -24.29 5.35 -39.10
C ASP A 88 -24.77 5.86 -40.46
N ASP A 89 -24.49 5.14 -41.54
CA ASP A 89 -25.41 5.09 -42.69
C ASP A 89 -25.15 3.82 -43.51
N GLU A 90 -26.18 2.98 -43.56
CA GLU A 90 -26.35 1.86 -44.48
C GLU A 90 -26.57 2.39 -45.91
N ARG A 91 -26.01 1.71 -46.93
CA ARG A 91 -26.59 1.67 -48.27
C ARG A 91 -26.12 0.45 -49.06
N ASP A 92 -27.12 -0.21 -49.62
CA ASP A 92 -27.11 -1.41 -50.46
C ASP A 92 -26.36 -1.31 -51.79
N ALA A 93 -26.02 -2.51 -52.30
CA ALA A 93 -25.94 -2.96 -53.70
C ALA A 93 -25.00 -2.22 -54.67
N ASP A 94 -24.01 -2.93 -55.23
CA ASP A 94 -24.16 -3.70 -56.48
C ASP A 94 -22.78 -4.01 -57.14
N ALA A 95 -22.76 -5.15 -57.84
CA ALA A 95 -21.89 -5.62 -58.92
C ALA A 95 -20.46 -5.05 -59.16
N SER A 96 -19.51 -5.99 -59.11
CA SER A 96 -18.51 -6.24 -60.17
C SER A 96 -17.64 -5.08 -60.68
N SER A 97 -16.43 -4.95 -60.11
CA SER A 97 -15.21 -4.80 -60.91
C SER A 97 -13.96 -5.18 -60.11
N THR A 98 -13.38 -6.35 -60.43
CA THR A 98 -12.07 -6.75 -59.91
C THR A 98 -10.99 -6.13 -60.81
N GLY A 99 -10.72 -4.85 -60.63
CA GLY A 99 -9.51 -4.18 -61.13
C GLY A 99 -8.43 -4.14 -60.03
N PRO A 100 -7.14 -4.31 -60.34
CA PRO A 100 -6.07 -4.23 -59.35
C PRO A 100 -6.00 -2.80 -58.79
N ARG A 101 -6.46 -2.64 -57.55
CA ARG A 101 -6.42 -1.38 -56.81
C ARG A 101 -4.95 -0.93 -56.65
N PRO A 102 -4.55 0.28 -57.10
CA PRO A 102 -3.21 0.77 -56.88
C PRO A 102 -2.95 0.86 -55.38
N ALA A 103 -1.80 0.34 -54.95
CA ALA A 103 -1.36 0.37 -53.57
C ALA A 103 -1.23 1.84 -53.13
N GLY A 104 -2.21 2.33 -52.37
CA GLY A 104 -2.10 3.64 -51.72
C GLY A 104 -0.84 3.68 -50.84
N PRO A 105 -0.23 4.86 -50.65
CA PRO A 105 0.98 5.01 -49.86
C PRO A 105 0.75 4.39 -48.48
N PRO A 106 1.71 3.61 -47.94
CA PRO A 106 1.53 2.92 -46.68
C PRO A 106 1.23 3.95 -45.59
N GLN A 107 0.02 3.93 -45.04
CA GLN A 107 -0.30 4.83 -43.93
C GLN A 107 0.73 4.61 -42.82
N PRO A 108 1.36 5.67 -42.29
CA PRO A 108 2.31 5.53 -41.21
C PRO A 108 1.57 4.96 -40.00
N PHE A 109 1.77 3.67 -39.75
CA PHE A 109 1.10 2.95 -38.68
C PHE A 109 1.64 3.43 -37.33
N VAL A 110 1.15 4.56 -36.81
CA VAL A 110 1.46 5.11 -35.48
C VAL A 110 1.35 4.02 -34.40
N ARG A 111 0.38 3.11 -34.55
CA ARG A 111 0.23 1.92 -33.69
C ARG A 111 1.45 0.99 -33.70
N ARG A 112 2.08 0.76 -34.86
CA ARG A 112 3.32 -0.04 -34.99
C ARG A 112 4.52 0.69 -34.39
N ALA A 113 4.63 2.00 -34.60
CA ALA A 113 5.69 2.81 -33.99
C ALA A 113 5.60 2.78 -32.45
N LEU A 114 4.41 3.01 -31.88
CA LEU A 114 4.14 2.90 -30.45
C LEU A 114 4.43 1.49 -29.91
N HIS A 115 4.06 0.46 -30.67
CA HIS A 115 4.40 -0.92 -30.31
C HIS A 115 5.91 -1.16 -30.27
N GLY A 116 6.65 -0.64 -31.26
CA GLY A 116 8.11 -0.68 -31.31
C GLY A 116 8.77 0.00 -30.11
N VAL A 117 8.32 1.21 -29.76
CA VAL A 117 8.80 1.93 -28.56
C VAL A 117 8.50 1.14 -27.29
N ARG A 118 7.27 0.64 -27.12
CA ARG A 118 6.88 -0.19 -25.97
C ARG A 118 7.73 -1.46 -25.88
N TRP A 119 8.02 -2.12 -27.00
CA TRP A 119 8.85 -3.31 -27.03
C TRP A 119 10.29 -3.00 -26.60
N ARG A 120 10.88 -1.92 -27.12
CA ARG A 120 12.23 -1.47 -26.73
C ARG A 120 12.31 -1.10 -25.26
N ALA A 121 11.31 -0.37 -24.74
CA ALA A 121 11.22 -0.04 -23.31
C ALA A 121 11.14 -1.31 -22.44
N ARG A 122 10.29 -2.29 -22.80
CA ARG A 122 10.22 -3.57 -22.09
C ARG A 122 11.53 -4.35 -22.14
N ARG A 123 12.22 -4.35 -23.28
CA ARG A 123 13.52 -5.01 -23.45
C ARG A 123 14.59 -4.37 -22.56
N ALA A 124 14.67 -3.04 -22.55
CA ALA A 124 15.57 -2.30 -21.69
C ALA A 124 15.27 -2.57 -20.19
N GLN A 125 13.99 -2.57 -19.81
CA GLN A 125 13.58 -2.87 -18.45
C GLN A 125 13.97 -4.29 -18.02
N ARG A 126 13.81 -5.29 -18.90
CA ARG A 126 14.25 -6.67 -18.61
C ARG A 126 15.77 -6.75 -18.44
N ALA A 127 16.53 -6.10 -19.32
CA ALA A 127 17.99 -6.06 -19.24
C ALA A 127 18.47 -5.42 -17.92
N ALA A 128 17.84 -4.31 -17.51
CA ALA A 128 18.14 -3.64 -16.25
C ALA A 128 17.84 -4.54 -15.03
N VAL A 129 16.72 -5.29 -15.04
CA VAL A 129 16.37 -6.23 -13.96
C VAL A 129 17.32 -7.44 -13.92
N GLN A 130 17.80 -7.89 -15.08
CA GLN A 130 18.75 -9.01 -15.21
C GLN A 130 20.21 -8.61 -14.94
N HIS A 131 20.50 -7.31 -14.80
CA HIS A 131 21.86 -6.84 -14.56
C HIS A 131 22.40 -7.40 -13.22
N PRO A 132 23.63 -7.94 -13.17
CA PRO A 132 24.16 -8.61 -11.98
C PRO A 132 24.20 -7.72 -10.74
N VAL A 133 24.47 -6.42 -10.92
CA VAL A 133 24.41 -5.44 -9.82
C VAL A 133 22.98 -5.27 -9.31
N ALA A 134 21.99 -5.19 -10.21
CA ALA A 134 20.59 -5.06 -9.83
C ALA A 134 20.09 -6.32 -9.11
N GLN A 135 20.51 -7.51 -9.54
CA GLN A 135 20.20 -8.77 -8.88
C GLN A 135 20.84 -8.86 -7.48
N ARG A 136 22.11 -8.46 -7.35
CA ARG A 136 22.82 -8.41 -6.05
C ARG A 136 22.13 -7.47 -5.08
N VAL A 137 21.77 -6.27 -5.53
CA VAL A 137 21.04 -5.28 -4.72
C VAL A 137 19.64 -5.78 -4.38
N ALA A 138 18.91 -6.37 -5.33
CA ALA A 138 17.57 -6.92 -5.11
C ALA A 138 17.56 -8.09 -4.12
N GLY A 139 18.64 -8.88 -4.06
CA GLY A 139 18.83 -9.97 -3.10
C GLY A 139 19.06 -9.50 -1.66
N SER A 140 19.48 -8.25 -1.47
CA SER A 140 19.74 -7.69 -0.14
C SER A 140 18.49 -7.74 0.73
N THR A 141 18.64 -8.27 1.95
CA THR A 141 17.57 -8.33 2.96
C THR A 141 16.94 -6.95 3.22
N LYS A 142 17.77 -5.89 3.19
CA LYS A 142 17.29 -4.50 3.35
C LYS A 142 16.34 -4.12 2.21
N VAL A 143 16.77 -4.34 0.97
CA VAL A 143 15.98 -4.04 -0.23
C VAL A 143 14.70 -4.87 -0.28
N ARG A 144 14.78 -6.17 0.04
CA ARG A 144 13.59 -7.05 0.12
C ARG A 144 12.57 -6.56 1.13
N ARG A 145 13.01 -6.09 2.31
CA ARG A 145 12.11 -5.53 3.34
C ARG A 145 11.41 -4.27 2.84
N VAL A 146 12.15 -3.32 2.27
CA VAL A 146 11.59 -2.08 1.72
C VAL A 146 10.61 -2.38 0.58
N ARG A 147 11.01 -3.23 -0.37
CA ARG A 147 10.17 -3.61 -1.50
C ARG A 147 8.88 -4.27 -1.02
N SER A 148 8.96 -5.22 -0.09
CA SER A 148 7.78 -5.87 0.50
C SER A 148 6.84 -4.90 1.22
N ALA A 149 7.34 -3.81 1.79
CA ALA A 149 6.52 -2.78 2.43
C ALA A 149 5.80 -1.88 1.39
N LEU A 150 6.41 -1.70 0.23
CA LEU A 150 5.91 -0.83 -0.85
C LEU A 150 5.09 -1.58 -1.91
N THR A 151 5.21 -2.91 -2.00
CA THR A 151 4.49 -3.74 -2.99
C THR A 151 2.97 -3.50 -2.92
N PRO A 152 2.34 -3.03 -4.03
CA PRO A 152 0.89 -2.94 -4.12
C PRO A 152 0.24 -4.30 -3.86
N GLY A 153 -0.80 -4.33 -3.02
CA GLY A 153 -1.47 -5.59 -2.62
C GLY A 153 -0.68 -6.49 -1.66
N GLY A 154 0.57 -6.13 -1.29
CA GLY A 154 1.33 -6.84 -0.27
C GLY A 154 0.72 -6.74 1.12
N ALA A 155 1.11 -7.63 2.03
CA ALA A 155 0.56 -7.69 3.40
C ALA A 155 0.62 -6.35 4.15
N ALA A 156 1.68 -5.56 3.94
CA ALA A 156 1.81 -4.23 4.53
C ALA A 156 0.78 -3.22 3.99
N THR A 157 0.52 -3.27 2.68
CA THR A 157 -0.49 -2.44 2.01
C THR A 157 -1.90 -2.84 2.43
N VAL A 158 -2.18 -4.15 2.53
CA VAL A 158 -3.46 -4.68 3.00
C VAL A 158 -3.70 -4.27 4.45
N PHE A 159 -2.70 -4.43 5.31
CA PHE A 159 -2.78 -3.99 6.70
C PHE A 159 -3.09 -2.50 6.79
N ALA A 160 -2.27 -1.66 6.14
CA ALA A 160 -2.46 -0.21 6.14
C ALA A 160 -3.83 0.21 5.61
N ALA A 161 -4.31 -0.40 4.53
CA ALA A 161 -5.65 -0.12 4.00
C ALA A 161 -6.75 -0.51 5.01
N GLY A 162 -6.65 -1.67 5.66
CA GLY A 162 -7.58 -2.12 6.69
C GLY A 162 -7.60 -1.19 7.90
N THR A 163 -6.42 -0.81 8.39
CA THR A 163 -6.26 0.12 9.52
C THR A 163 -6.86 1.50 9.21
N LEU A 164 -6.57 2.06 8.03
CA LEU A 164 -7.04 3.39 7.65
C LEU A 164 -8.54 3.45 7.38
N ARG A 165 -9.13 2.36 6.86
CA ARG A 165 -10.56 2.29 6.58
C ARG A 165 -11.40 1.98 7.82
N SER A 166 -10.83 1.39 8.86
CA SER A 166 -11.56 1.03 10.07
C SER A 166 -11.92 2.27 10.91
N PRO A 167 -13.21 2.61 11.10
CA PRO A 167 -13.61 3.72 11.96
C PRO A 167 -13.23 3.48 13.42
N ALA A 168 -13.28 2.23 13.87
CA ALA A 168 -12.89 1.82 15.21
C ALA A 168 -11.40 2.14 15.46
N VAL A 169 -10.51 1.72 14.55
CA VAL A 169 -9.08 2.00 14.71
C VAL A 169 -8.78 3.48 14.62
N ASN A 170 -9.40 4.23 13.71
CA ASN A 170 -9.23 5.68 13.67
C ASN A 170 -9.68 6.35 14.98
N SER A 171 -10.77 5.87 15.59
CA SER A 171 -11.26 6.40 16.86
C SER A 171 -10.36 6.03 18.05
N LEU A 172 -9.67 4.88 17.99
CA LEU A 172 -8.66 4.48 18.97
C LEU A 172 -7.41 5.33 18.84
N VAL A 173 -6.85 5.42 17.62
CA VAL A 173 -5.63 6.17 17.33
C VAL A 173 -5.79 7.65 17.65
N ARG A 174 -6.93 8.26 17.31
CA ARG A 174 -7.21 9.67 17.66
C ARG A 174 -7.17 9.94 19.16
N ARG A 175 -7.45 8.93 19.99
CA ARG A 175 -7.48 9.02 21.46
C ARG A 175 -6.25 8.40 22.12
N ALA A 176 -5.27 7.94 21.33
CA ALA A 176 -4.06 7.32 21.83
C ALA A 176 -3.03 8.39 22.18
N ASP A 177 -2.20 8.08 23.17
CA ASP A 177 -1.01 8.89 23.50
C ASP A 177 0.18 8.42 22.65
N VAL A 178 0.31 7.09 22.46
CA VAL A 178 1.39 6.46 21.71
C VAL A 178 0.84 5.37 20.79
N VAL A 179 1.35 5.31 19.56
CA VAL A 179 1.08 4.22 18.60
C VAL A 179 2.39 3.53 18.27
N VAL A 180 2.48 2.23 18.54
CA VAL A 180 3.71 1.44 18.34
C VAL A 180 3.52 0.44 17.21
N ALA A 181 4.38 0.51 16.19
CA ALA A 181 4.41 -0.45 15.09
C ALA A 181 5.49 -1.52 15.31
N LEU A 182 5.09 -2.77 15.56
CA LEU A 182 6.02 -3.82 15.99
C LEU A 182 6.82 -4.45 14.84
N ASP A 183 6.27 -4.52 13.63
CA ASP A 183 6.87 -5.27 12.54
C ASP A 183 6.79 -4.56 11.20
N ALA A 184 7.65 -4.96 10.26
CA ALA A 184 7.80 -4.28 8.97
C ALA A 184 6.49 -4.17 8.16
N ARG A 185 5.50 -5.03 8.40
CA ARG A 185 4.21 -4.96 7.71
C ARG A 185 3.30 -3.88 8.30
N THR A 186 3.53 -3.44 9.54
CA THR A 186 2.71 -2.40 10.18
C THR A 186 3.29 -1.00 10.03
N TYR A 187 4.56 -0.85 9.61
CA TYR A 187 5.23 0.44 9.48
C TYR A 187 4.51 1.39 8.52
N ARG A 188 4.01 0.88 7.39
CA ARG A 188 3.26 1.70 6.43
C ARG A 188 1.97 2.25 7.03
N ALA A 189 1.26 1.44 7.82
CA ALA A 189 0.04 1.88 8.51
C ALA A 189 0.36 2.95 9.54
N ALA A 190 1.42 2.75 10.33
CA ALA A 190 1.90 3.70 11.32
C ALA A 190 2.21 5.06 10.69
N TRP A 191 3.02 5.08 9.62
CA TRP A 191 3.36 6.31 8.90
C TRP A 191 2.12 7.04 8.37
N LEU A 192 1.16 6.32 7.80
CA LEU A 192 -0.08 6.94 7.31
C LEU A 192 -0.98 7.45 8.44
N LEU A 193 -1.03 6.75 9.57
CA LEU A 193 -1.76 7.19 10.76
C LEU A 193 -1.15 8.44 11.37
N ALA A 194 0.18 8.54 11.43
CA ALA A 194 0.91 9.72 11.92
C ALA A 194 0.59 10.97 11.09
N ARG A 195 0.46 10.81 9.77
CA ARG A 195 0.06 11.92 8.88
C ARG A 195 -1.40 12.33 9.06
N ARG A 196 -2.27 11.39 9.47
CA ARG A 196 -3.70 11.62 9.61
C ARG A 196 -4.08 12.20 10.97
N HIS A 197 -3.40 11.80 12.03
CA HIS A 197 -3.70 12.18 13.41
C HIS A 197 -2.48 12.84 14.04
N ARG A 198 -2.58 14.13 14.38
CA ARG A 198 -1.48 14.91 14.97
C ARG A 198 -1.24 14.66 16.47
N GLY A 199 -2.15 13.96 17.15
CA GLY A 199 -2.12 13.75 18.61
C GLY A 199 -1.11 12.72 19.12
N PRO A 200 -1.18 11.44 18.66
CA PRO A 200 -0.34 10.38 19.20
C PRO A 200 1.10 10.43 18.68
N ASP A 201 2.05 10.03 19.53
CA ASP A 201 3.41 9.76 19.10
C ASP A 201 3.46 8.41 18.39
N VAL A 202 3.75 8.42 17.09
CA VAL A 202 3.81 7.20 16.29
C VAL A 202 5.24 6.74 16.13
N VAL A 203 5.55 5.56 16.69
CA VAL A 203 6.91 5.02 16.77
C VAL A 203 7.01 3.59 16.24
N VAL A 204 8.23 3.18 15.91
CA VAL A 204 8.53 1.88 15.31
C VAL A 204 9.41 1.07 16.25
N GLY A 205 8.94 -0.12 16.61
CA GLY A 205 9.62 -1.04 17.52
C GLY A 205 9.42 -0.71 19.02
N THR A 206 9.72 -1.68 19.87
CA THR A 206 9.47 -1.59 21.32
C THR A 206 10.43 -0.64 22.03
N ALA A 207 11.70 -0.54 21.61
CA ALA A 207 12.65 0.40 22.20
C ALA A 207 12.21 1.88 22.04
N ALA A 208 11.80 2.27 20.83
CA ALA A 208 11.24 3.60 20.59
C ALA A 208 9.88 3.77 21.28
N GLY A 209 9.09 2.71 21.35
CA GLY A 209 7.86 2.62 22.14
C GLY A 209 8.08 2.98 23.62
N LYS A 210 9.04 2.33 24.27
CA LYS A 210 9.41 2.59 25.67
C LYS A 210 9.80 4.04 25.88
N ALA A 211 10.69 4.58 25.02
CA ALA A 211 11.12 5.96 25.11
C ALA A 211 9.93 6.96 25.00
N ALA A 212 9.02 6.74 24.04
CA ALA A 212 7.84 7.57 23.88
C ALA A 212 6.89 7.48 25.09
N VAL A 213 6.70 6.27 25.62
CA VAL A 213 5.92 6.03 26.85
C VAL A 213 6.52 6.79 28.03
N THR A 214 7.83 6.66 28.27
CA THR A 214 8.52 7.36 29.37
C THR A 214 8.37 8.88 29.24
N VAL A 215 8.57 9.43 28.04
CA VAL A 215 8.42 10.88 27.80
C VAL A 215 6.97 11.34 28.03
N ARG A 216 5.97 10.55 27.65
CA ARG A 216 4.56 10.88 27.85
C ARG A 216 4.11 10.73 29.30
N ALA A 217 4.63 9.74 30.03
CA ALA A 217 4.31 9.52 31.43
C ALA A 217 4.88 10.61 32.35
N ALA A 218 5.94 11.29 31.91
CA ALA A 218 6.55 12.40 32.65
C ALA A 218 5.86 13.77 32.44
N ARG A 219 4.84 13.85 31.58
CA ARG A 219 4.05 15.07 31.30
C ARG A 219 2.73 15.04 32.05
#